data_AF-A0A7C0UPH8-F1
#
_entry.id   AF-A0A7C0UPH8-F1
#
_cell.length_a   1.000
_cell.length_b   1.000
_cell.length_c   1.000
_cell.angle_alpha   90.00
_cell.angle_beta   90.00
_cell.angle_gamma   90.00
#
_symmetry.space_group_name_H-M   'P 1'
#
loop_
_entity.id
_entity.type
_entity.pdbx_description
1 polymer ?
#
loop_
_entity_poly.entity_id
_entity_poly.type
_entity_poly.pdbx_seq_one_letter_code
_entity_poly.pdbx_strand_id
1 'polypeptide(L)'
;MVKKNRNIIVEELVRTPVEMQKVELVERKGVGHPDSIADGIAEAISRALSREYIRRYGIILHHNTDQVEVVGGRAYPRFGGGEVIKPIYILLSGRAVEFVDREMFPVHEVAIKAAKDYLKKTVKHLDVNNYVVIDSRIGQGSVDLVGVFNKVKENPIPLSNDTSFGVGYAPLSETEKIVLETERLLNSEEFKKKWPAVGEDIKVMGLRKGEEIDLTIAAAIVDSEVQNPQEYMEVKEGIY
;
A
#
# COMPACT_ATOMS: atom_id res chain seq x y z
N MET A 1 38.21 14.96 -12.04
CA MET A 1 36.82 14.79 -11.59
C MET A 1 35.98 15.92 -12.18
N VAL A 2 35.03 15.62 -13.06
CA VAL A 2 34.11 16.66 -13.58
C VAL A 2 33.22 17.11 -12.42
N LYS A 3 33.23 18.40 -12.11
CA LYS A 3 32.38 19.00 -11.08
C LYS A 3 30.92 18.86 -11.56
N LYS A 4 30.20 17.86 -11.05
CA LYS A 4 28.77 17.67 -11.36
C LYS A 4 27.99 18.79 -10.67
N ASN A 5 27.54 19.78 -11.44
CA ASN A 5 26.55 20.75 -10.96
C ASN A 5 25.17 20.10 -11.00
N ARG A 6 24.42 20.18 -9.90
CA ARG A 6 23.03 19.71 -9.86
C ARG A 6 22.12 20.83 -10.37
N ASN A 7 21.07 20.48 -11.09
CA ASN A 7 20.07 21.42 -11.59
C ASN A 7 19.07 21.75 -10.48
N ILE A 8 19.51 22.53 -9.49
CA ILE A 8 18.69 22.94 -8.35
C ILE A 8 18.18 24.35 -8.62
N ILE A 9 16.86 24.49 -8.67
CA ILE A 9 16.18 25.77 -8.88
C ILE A 9 15.31 26.02 -7.64
N VAL A 10 15.40 27.24 -7.11
CA VAL A 10 14.58 27.71 -5.99
C VAL A 10 13.90 28.98 -6.45
N GLU A 11 12.58 29.00 -6.41
CA GLU A 11 11.76 30.14 -6.82
C GLU A 11 10.71 30.46 -5.76
N GLU A 12 10.31 31.73 -5.70
CA GLU A 12 9.18 32.17 -4.89
C GLU A 12 7.86 31.80 -5.59
N LEU A 13 6.93 31.22 -4.84
CA LEU A 13 5.60 30.89 -5.34
C LEU A 13 4.55 31.84 -4.74
N VAL A 14 3.91 32.65 -5.57
CA VAL A 14 2.78 33.49 -5.15
C VAL A 14 1.48 32.71 -5.34
N ARG A 15 0.95 32.15 -4.25
CA ARG A 15 -0.33 31.42 -4.22
C ARG A 15 -0.98 31.55 -2.85
N THR A 16 -2.31 31.54 -2.80
CA THR A 16 -3.04 31.43 -1.53
C THR A 16 -2.67 30.11 -0.84
N PRO A 17 -2.15 30.13 0.41
CA PRO A 17 -1.88 28.92 1.18
C PRO A 17 -3.11 28.02 1.25
N VAL A 18 -2.93 26.70 1.26
CA VAL A 18 -4.03 25.71 1.29
C VAL A 18 -5.01 25.99 2.43
N GLU A 19 -4.50 26.28 3.62
CA GLU A 19 -5.30 26.66 4.80
C GLU A 19 -6.23 27.85 4.54
N MET A 20 -5.77 28.83 3.76
CA MET A 20 -6.53 30.05 3.45
C MET A 20 -7.46 29.90 2.25
N GLN A 21 -7.49 28.73 1.60
CA GLN A 21 -8.46 28.47 0.54
C GLN A 21 -9.84 28.21 1.14
N LYS A 22 -10.89 28.58 0.39
CA LYS A 22 -12.28 28.43 0.84
C LYS A 22 -12.73 26.98 0.93
N VAL A 23 -12.15 26.10 0.10
CA VAL A 23 -12.52 24.70 -0.01
C VAL A 23 -11.25 23.87 -0.11
N GLU A 24 -11.17 22.81 0.69
CA GLU A 24 -10.10 21.82 0.66
C GLU A 24 -10.72 20.42 0.74
N LEU A 25 -10.21 19.47 -0.05
CA LEU A 25 -10.64 18.08 -0.04
C LEU A 25 -9.41 17.19 0.13
N VAL A 26 -9.43 16.33 1.14
CA VAL A 26 -8.38 15.35 1.41
C VAL A 26 -9.01 13.97 1.57
N GLU A 27 -8.38 12.94 1.00
CA GLU A 27 -8.80 11.55 1.18
C GLU A 27 -7.60 10.69 1.53
N ARG A 28 -7.81 9.72 2.42
CA ARG A 28 -6.86 8.67 2.74
C ARG A 28 -7.57 7.32 2.71
N LYS A 29 -7.00 6.40 1.92
CA LYS A 29 -7.35 4.98 1.91
C LYS A 29 -6.44 4.26 2.90
N GLY A 30 -7.06 3.56 3.85
CA GLY A 30 -6.38 2.83 4.92
C GLY A 30 -5.87 1.47 4.48
N VAL A 31 -5.14 0.81 5.38
CA VAL A 31 -4.32 -0.36 5.03
C VAL A 31 -5.11 -1.58 4.52
N GLY A 32 -6.40 -1.71 4.85
CA GLY A 32 -7.27 -2.78 4.35
C GLY A 32 -8.07 -2.40 3.10
N HIS A 33 -7.99 -1.16 2.61
CA HIS A 33 -8.65 -0.77 1.36
C HIS A 33 -8.03 -1.54 0.18
N PRO A 34 -8.81 -2.06 -0.79
CA PRO A 34 -8.29 -2.89 -1.89
C PRO A 34 -7.10 -2.28 -2.64
N ASP A 35 -7.17 -0.98 -2.98
CA ASP A 35 -6.06 -0.28 -3.62
C ASP A 35 -4.80 -0.25 -2.73
N SER A 36 -4.94 0.03 -1.44
CA SER A 36 -3.81 0.07 -0.50
C SER A 36 -3.27 -1.32 -0.17
N ILE A 37 -4.10 -2.37 -0.26
CA ILE A 37 -3.65 -3.77 -0.24
C ILE A 37 -2.77 -4.05 -1.47
N ALA A 38 -3.16 -3.59 -2.66
CA ALA A 38 -2.36 -3.74 -3.87
C ALA A 38 -0.99 -3.05 -3.72
N ASP A 39 -0.98 -1.79 -3.27
CA ASP A 39 0.25 -1.03 -3.00
C ASP A 39 1.14 -1.75 -1.96
N GLY A 40 0.54 -2.20 -0.87
CA GLY A 40 1.24 -2.86 0.21
C GLY A 40 1.85 -4.20 -0.19
N ILE A 41 1.14 -5.00 -0.99
CA ILE A 41 1.65 -6.24 -1.57
C ILE A 41 2.79 -5.95 -2.56
N ALA A 42 2.61 -4.99 -3.47
CA ALA A 42 3.61 -4.60 -4.46
C ALA A 42 4.95 -4.24 -3.79
N GLU A 43 4.89 -3.41 -2.74
CA GLU A 43 6.06 -3.00 -1.96
C GLU A 43 6.64 -4.16 -1.13
N ALA A 44 5.80 -4.99 -0.52
CA ALA A 44 6.26 -6.16 0.24
C ALA A 44 7.07 -7.13 -0.64
N ILE A 45 6.60 -7.37 -1.86
CA ILE A 45 7.29 -8.19 -2.86
C ILE A 45 8.62 -7.55 -3.26
N SER A 46 8.61 -6.26 -3.62
CA SER A 46 9.83 -5.52 -4.01
C SER A 46 10.92 -5.64 -2.94
N ARG A 47 10.56 -5.41 -1.67
CA ARG A 47 11.48 -5.54 -0.54
C ARG A 47 11.95 -6.98 -0.32
N ALA A 48 11.08 -7.97 -0.51
CA ALA A 48 11.44 -9.38 -0.34
C ALA A 48 12.43 -9.83 -1.43
N LEU A 49 12.15 -9.50 -2.70
CA LEU A 49 13.04 -9.75 -3.82
C LEU A 49 14.40 -9.05 -3.61
N SER A 50 14.39 -7.77 -3.26
CA SER A 50 15.61 -7.01 -2.95
C SER A 50 16.49 -7.69 -1.91
N ARG A 51 15.90 -8.12 -0.77
CA ARG A 51 16.64 -8.81 0.30
C ARG A 51 17.19 -10.15 -0.18
N GLU A 52 16.42 -10.91 -0.94
CA GLU A 52 16.83 -12.22 -1.42
C GLU A 52 17.92 -12.12 -2.50
N TYR A 53 17.87 -11.11 -3.37
CA TYR A 53 18.96 -10.81 -4.31
C TYR A 53 20.25 -10.44 -3.57
N ILE A 54 20.18 -9.57 -2.55
CA ILE A 54 21.35 -9.24 -1.72
C ILE A 54 21.89 -10.50 -1.04
N ARG A 55 21.02 -11.34 -0.49
CA ARG A 55 21.43 -12.56 0.21
C ARG A 55 22.16 -13.55 -0.70
N ARG A 56 21.72 -13.70 -1.95
CA ARG A 56 22.29 -14.66 -2.91
C ARG A 56 23.47 -14.11 -3.72
N TYR A 57 23.39 -12.83 -4.10
CA TYR A 57 24.28 -12.24 -5.11
C TYR A 57 25.02 -10.99 -4.61
N GLY A 58 24.79 -10.56 -3.37
CA GLY A 58 25.44 -9.40 -2.76
C GLY A 58 24.99 -8.04 -3.32
N ILE A 59 23.99 -8.04 -4.20
CA ILE A 59 23.49 -6.83 -4.87
C ILE A 59 21.99 -6.98 -5.15
N ILE A 60 21.27 -5.86 -5.19
CA ILE A 60 19.89 -5.84 -5.71
C ILE A 60 19.96 -6.03 -7.22
N LEU A 61 19.13 -6.92 -7.79
CA LEU A 61 18.96 -7.07 -9.24
C LEU A 61 17.72 -6.31 -9.71
N HIS A 62 17.64 -6.02 -11.01
CA HIS A 62 16.52 -5.27 -11.58
C HIS A 62 15.17 -5.94 -11.28
N HIS A 63 14.23 -5.21 -10.70
CA HIS A 63 12.84 -5.60 -10.59
C HIS A 63 11.95 -4.36 -10.38
N ASN A 64 10.72 -4.41 -10.88
CA ASN A 64 9.64 -3.47 -10.59
C ASN A 64 8.36 -4.29 -10.42
N THR A 65 7.80 -4.32 -9.21
CA THR A 65 6.63 -5.15 -8.84
C THR A 65 5.43 -4.31 -8.45
N ASP A 66 5.33 -3.13 -9.06
CA ASP A 66 4.32 -2.07 -8.90
C ASP A 66 2.99 -2.39 -9.61
N GLN A 67 2.78 -3.62 -10.03
CA GLN A 67 1.58 -4.06 -10.75
C GLN A 67 0.92 -5.21 -9.99
N VAL A 68 -0.07 -4.90 -9.16
CA VAL A 68 -0.86 -5.88 -8.43
C VAL A 68 -2.33 -5.60 -8.67
N GLU A 69 -3.07 -6.61 -9.10
CA GLU A 69 -4.52 -6.52 -9.30
C GLU A 69 -5.23 -7.29 -8.18
N VAL A 70 -6.13 -6.62 -7.46
CA VAL A 70 -6.96 -7.24 -6.40
C VAL A 70 -8.39 -7.36 -6.91
N VAL A 71 -8.76 -8.58 -7.33
CA VAL A 71 -10.09 -8.89 -7.86
C VAL A 71 -10.99 -9.38 -6.72
N GLY A 72 -12.11 -8.67 -6.53
CA GLY A 72 -13.09 -8.96 -5.49
C GLY A 72 -13.61 -10.40 -5.48
N GLY A 73 -13.71 -10.95 -4.27
CA GLY A 73 -14.42 -12.19 -3.96
C GLY A 73 -15.93 -11.97 -3.82
N ARG A 74 -16.59 -12.86 -3.08
CA ARG A 74 -17.98 -12.73 -2.63
C ARG A 74 -18.11 -13.30 -1.23
N ALA A 75 -18.84 -12.61 -0.36
CA ALA A 75 -19.11 -13.05 1.00
C ALA A 75 -20.58 -12.79 1.37
N TYR A 76 -21.09 -13.56 2.33
CA TYR A 76 -22.35 -13.29 3.01
C TYR A 76 -22.04 -12.92 4.46
N PRO A 77 -21.78 -11.63 4.74
CA PRO A 77 -21.58 -11.18 6.11
C PRO A 77 -22.90 -11.26 6.89
N ARG A 78 -22.82 -11.71 8.14
CA ARG A 78 -23.97 -11.84 9.06
C ARG A 78 -23.51 -11.58 10.49
N PHE A 79 -24.38 -10.99 11.28
CA PHE A 79 -24.11 -10.82 12.71
C PHE A 79 -23.73 -12.15 13.37
N GLY A 80 -22.65 -12.13 14.15
CA GLY A 80 -22.08 -13.29 14.83
C GLY A 80 -21.19 -14.18 13.96
N GLY A 81 -21.02 -13.85 12.67
CA GLY A 81 -20.12 -14.55 11.76
C GLY A 81 -20.79 -14.95 10.44
N GLY A 82 -20.26 -14.41 9.35
CA GLY A 82 -20.63 -14.75 7.98
C GLY A 82 -19.73 -15.81 7.36
N GLU A 83 -19.69 -15.83 6.04
CA GLU A 83 -18.83 -16.73 5.28
C GLU A 83 -18.37 -16.11 3.96
N VAL A 84 -17.19 -16.52 3.49
CA VAL A 84 -16.68 -16.19 2.16
C VAL A 84 -17.11 -17.29 1.19
N ILE A 85 -17.83 -16.91 0.14
CA ILE A 85 -18.38 -17.82 -0.89
C ILE A 85 -17.43 -17.96 -2.07
N LYS A 86 -16.78 -16.85 -2.45
CA LYS A 86 -15.79 -16.81 -3.51
C LYS A 86 -14.55 -16.10 -2.97
N PRO A 87 -13.36 -16.71 -3.01
CA PRO A 87 -12.15 -16.09 -2.52
C PRO A 87 -11.81 -14.83 -3.33
N ILE A 88 -11.08 -13.92 -2.69
CA ILE A 88 -10.40 -12.81 -3.36
C ILE A 88 -9.34 -13.41 -4.28
N TYR A 89 -9.17 -12.86 -5.47
CA TYR A 89 -8.10 -13.25 -6.38
C TYR A 89 -7.11 -12.11 -6.54
N ILE A 90 -5.81 -12.39 -6.37
CA ILE A 90 -4.74 -11.41 -6.46
C ILE A 90 -3.76 -11.84 -7.54
N LEU A 91 -3.54 -10.99 -8.53
CA LEU A 91 -2.55 -11.19 -9.59
C LEU A 91 -1.32 -10.33 -9.32
N LEU A 92 -0.17 -10.99 -9.13
CA LEU A 92 1.13 -10.35 -8.98
C LEU A 92 1.79 -10.23 -10.36
N SER A 93 1.96 -9.02 -10.87
CA SER A 93 2.60 -8.71 -12.15
C SER A 93 3.88 -7.89 -11.94
N GLY A 94 4.50 -7.47 -13.03
CA GLY A 94 5.70 -6.65 -13.06
C GLY A 94 6.88 -7.36 -13.70
N ARG A 95 8.09 -6.93 -13.33
CA ARG A 95 9.36 -7.37 -13.89
C ARG A 95 10.31 -7.80 -12.79
N ALA A 96 11.01 -8.91 -12.95
CA ALA A 96 12.08 -9.35 -12.06
C ALA A 96 13.14 -10.19 -12.80
N VAL A 97 14.36 -10.24 -12.29
CA VAL A 97 15.42 -11.12 -12.83
C VAL A 97 15.22 -12.54 -12.29
N GLU A 98 14.83 -13.45 -13.18
CA GLU A 98 14.63 -14.86 -12.83
C GLU A 98 15.82 -15.74 -13.18
N PHE A 99 16.71 -15.30 -14.09
CA PHE A 99 17.86 -16.09 -14.53
C PHE A 99 19.16 -15.34 -14.29
N VAL A 100 20.04 -15.92 -13.47
CA VAL A 100 21.33 -15.33 -13.08
C VAL A 100 22.41 -16.39 -13.24
N ASP A 101 23.38 -16.15 -14.13
CA ASP A 101 24.55 -17.03 -14.34
C ASP A 101 24.22 -18.54 -14.44
N ARG A 102 23.11 -18.88 -15.12
CA ARG A 102 22.58 -20.24 -15.31
C ARG A 102 21.81 -20.84 -14.13
N GLU A 103 21.56 -20.07 -13.09
CA GLU A 103 20.69 -20.43 -11.97
C GLU A 103 19.32 -19.74 -12.11
N MET A 104 18.26 -20.48 -11.76
CA MET A 104 16.91 -19.93 -11.65
C MET A 104 16.70 -19.33 -10.26
N PHE A 105 16.35 -18.05 -10.21
CA PHE A 105 15.94 -17.35 -9.01
C PHE A 105 14.45 -17.58 -8.74
N PRO A 106 14.04 -17.86 -7.49
CA PRO A 106 12.66 -18.22 -7.17
C PRO A 106 11.72 -17.01 -7.06
N VAL A 107 11.58 -16.21 -8.14
CA VAL A 107 10.77 -14.97 -8.15
C VAL A 107 9.36 -15.21 -7.61
N HIS A 108 8.66 -16.20 -8.16
CA HIS A 108 7.26 -16.44 -7.85
C HIS A 108 7.04 -16.94 -6.43
N GLU A 109 7.94 -17.79 -5.91
CA GLU A 109 7.86 -18.28 -4.53
C GLU A 109 8.05 -17.13 -3.54
N VAL A 110 9.09 -16.32 -3.73
CA VAL A 110 9.38 -15.16 -2.89
C VAL A 110 8.23 -14.15 -2.93
N ALA A 111 7.69 -13.88 -4.12
CA ALA A 111 6.60 -12.93 -4.31
C ALA A 111 5.29 -13.40 -3.65
N ILE A 112 4.86 -14.64 -3.90
CA ILE A 112 3.64 -15.20 -3.30
C ILE A 112 3.77 -15.24 -1.78
N LYS A 113 4.94 -15.67 -1.26
CA LYS A 113 5.18 -15.70 0.18
C LYS A 113 5.11 -14.30 0.79
N ALA A 114 5.78 -13.31 0.20
CA ALA A 114 5.76 -11.93 0.68
C ALA A 114 4.35 -11.34 0.68
N ALA A 115 3.55 -11.59 -0.36
CA ALA A 115 2.15 -11.17 -0.43
C ALA A 115 1.31 -11.80 0.69
N LYS A 116 1.46 -13.12 0.92
CA LYS A 116 0.74 -13.81 2.00
C LYS A 116 1.12 -13.29 3.38
N ASP A 117 2.42 -13.10 3.63
CA ASP A 117 2.93 -12.61 4.91
C ASP A 117 2.47 -11.17 5.17
N TYR A 118 2.43 -10.33 4.13
CA TYR A 118 1.86 -8.99 4.22
C TYR A 118 0.39 -9.03 4.61
N LEU A 119 -0.44 -9.80 3.88
CA LEU A 119 -1.88 -9.90 4.15
C LEU A 119 -2.16 -10.41 5.56
N LYS A 120 -1.48 -11.47 6.01
CA LYS A 120 -1.64 -12.03 7.36
C LYS A 120 -1.32 -11.03 8.47
N LYS A 121 -0.37 -10.12 8.21
CA LYS A 121 0.00 -9.07 9.16
C LYS A 121 -0.98 -7.90 9.13
N THR A 122 -1.50 -7.56 7.95
CA THR A 122 -2.26 -6.33 7.72
C THR A 122 -3.75 -6.48 7.97
N VAL A 123 -4.37 -7.62 7.61
CA VAL A 123 -5.82 -7.83 7.72
C VAL A 123 -6.09 -9.03 8.63
N LYS A 124 -6.30 -8.78 9.92
CA LYS A 124 -6.23 -9.82 10.97
C LYS A 124 -7.31 -10.90 10.84
N HIS A 125 -8.49 -10.52 10.34
CA HIS A 125 -9.64 -11.41 10.21
C HIS A 125 -9.73 -12.10 8.82
N LEU A 126 -8.75 -11.87 7.93
CA LEU A 126 -8.70 -12.52 6.62
C LEU A 126 -7.88 -13.82 6.69
N ASP A 127 -8.55 -14.96 6.52
CA ASP A 127 -7.84 -16.23 6.31
C ASP A 127 -7.23 -16.28 4.89
N VAL A 128 -5.97 -15.90 4.81
CA VAL A 128 -5.21 -15.84 3.56
C VAL A 128 -5.07 -17.21 2.88
N ASN A 129 -5.12 -18.32 3.63
CA ASN A 129 -4.94 -19.65 3.04
C ASN A 129 -6.24 -20.16 2.38
N ASN A 130 -7.40 -19.81 2.95
CA ASN A 130 -8.69 -20.31 2.50
C ASN A 130 -9.47 -19.30 1.64
N TYR A 131 -9.27 -17.99 1.84
CA TYR A 131 -10.10 -16.94 1.23
C TYR A 131 -9.36 -16.05 0.23
N VAL A 132 -8.10 -16.36 -0.08
CA VAL A 132 -7.30 -15.62 -1.06
C VAL A 132 -6.58 -16.59 -1.99
N VAL A 133 -6.76 -16.39 -3.29
CA VAL A 133 -5.97 -17.03 -4.34
C VAL A 133 -4.96 -16.01 -4.84
N ILE A 134 -3.67 -16.34 -4.75
CA ILE A 134 -2.59 -15.48 -5.22
C ILE A 134 -1.89 -16.18 -6.38
N ASP A 135 -1.90 -15.55 -7.56
CA ASP A 135 -1.19 -16.01 -8.75
C ASP A 135 -0.07 -15.03 -9.10
N SER A 136 1.05 -15.54 -9.61
CA SER A 136 2.18 -14.73 -10.05
C SER A 136 2.39 -14.87 -11.55
N ARG A 137 2.43 -13.72 -12.23
CA ARG A 137 2.75 -13.54 -13.65
C ARG A 137 3.86 -12.50 -13.82
N ILE A 138 4.75 -12.37 -12.84
CA ILE A 138 5.93 -11.51 -12.92
C ILE A 138 6.80 -12.01 -14.07
N GLY A 139 7.06 -11.15 -15.06
CA GLY A 139 7.87 -11.50 -16.21
C GLY A 139 9.33 -11.09 -16.04
N GLN A 140 10.18 -11.51 -16.98
CA GLN A 140 11.54 -10.96 -17.07
C GLN A 140 11.51 -9.50 -17.56
N GLY A 141 12.46 -8.70 -17.08
CA GLY A 141 12.71 -7.34 -17.57
C GLY A 141 13.23 -7.35 -19.01
N SER A 142 13.04 -6.26 -19.75
CA SER A 142 13.63 -6.13 -21.09
C SER A 142 15.16 -6.03 -20.99
N VAL A 143 15.86 -6.57 -22.00
CA VAL A 143 17.33 -6.61 -22.05
C VAL A 143 17.94 -5.21 -21.87
N ASP A 144 17.33 -4.20 -22.48
CA ASP A 144 17.83 -2.82 -22.43
C ASP A 144 17.73 -2.21 -21.02
N LEU A 145 16.59 -2.38 -20.33
CA LEU A 145 16.39 -1.85 -18.97
C LEU A 145 17.26 -2.56 -17.93
N VAL A 146 17.43 -3.88 -18.08
CA VAL A 146 18.37 -4.66 -17.28
C VAL A 146 19.80 -4.17 -17.52
N GLY A 147 20.15 -3.83 -18.76
CA GLY A 147 21.44 -3.24 -19.13
C GLY A 147 21.71 -1.90 -18.44
N VAL A 148 20.73 -1.01 -18.38
CA VAL A 148 20.84 0.28 -17.65
C VAL A 148 21.06 0.04 -16.16
N PHE A 149 20.31 -0.87 -15.56
CA PHE A 149 20.42 -1.18 -14.14
C PHE A 149 21.77 -1.80 -13.78
N ASN A 150 22.28 -2.72 -14.61
CA ASN A 150 23.56 -3.41 -14.38
C ASN A 150 24.78 -2.48 -14.44
N LYS A 151 24.65 -1.28 -15.03
CA LYS A 151 25.70 -0.24 -15.00
C LYS A 151 26.02 0.25 -13.58
N VAL A 152 25.26 -0.14 -12.56
CA VAL A 152 25.63 0.07 -11.15
C VAL A 152 26.96 -0.60 -10.78
N LYS A 153 27.37 -1.66 -11.49
CA LYS A 153 28.70 -2.29 -11.32
C LYS A 153 29.84 -1.39 -11.81
N GLU A 154 29.54 -0.48 -12.73
CA GLU A 154 30.49 0.45 -13.34
C GLU A 154 30.38 1.87 -12.76
N ASN A 155 29.23 2.21 -12.18
CA ASN A 155 28.90 3.53 -11.65
C ASN A 155 28.46 3.44 -10.19
N PRO A 156 29.16 4.11 -9.24
CA PRO A 156 28.75 4.14 -7.83
C PRO A 156 27.36 4.73 -7.57
N ILE A 157 26.84 5.53 -8.50
CA ILE A 157 25.50 6.13 -8.45
C ILE A 157 24.67 5.49 -9.56
N PRO A 158 23.52 4.87 -9.25
CA PRO A 158 22.68 4.22 -10.27
C PRO A 158 22.15 5.24 -11.28
N LEU A 159 21.97 4.79 -12.51
CA LEU A 159 21.28 5.57 -13.55
C LEU A 159 19.76 5.47 -13.34
N SER A 160 19.03 6.49 -13.77
CA SER A 160 17.57 6.44 -13.77
C SER A 160 17.09 5.35 -14.73
N ASN A 161 16.08 4.59 -14.31
CA ASN A 161 15.41 3.59 -15.15
C ASN A 161 14.37 4.22 -16.09
N ASP A 162 13.89 5.42 -15.76
CA ASP A 162 12.84 6.12 -16.50
C ASP A 162 12.99 7.65 -16.39
N THR A 163 12.22 8.39 -17.19
CA THR A 163 12.07 9.85 -17.09
C THR A 163 10.85 10.20 -16.26
N SER A 164 11.05 10.26 -14.94
CA SER A 164 9.99 10.45 -13.95
C SER A 164 10.29 11.63 -13.01
N PHE A 165 9.27 12.15 -12.34
CA PHE A 165 9.41 13.22 -11.33
C PHE A 165 8.69 12.85 -10.04
N GLY A 166 9.26 13.26 -8.91
CA GLY A 166 8.63 13.15 -7.59
C GLY A 166 8.17 14.51 -7.09
N VAL A 167 7.00 14.57 -6.44
CA VAL A 167 6.45 15.79 -5.85
C VAL A 167 6.29 15.57 -4.35
N GLY A 168 6.67 16.56 -3.56
CA GLY A 168 6.46 16.58 -2.12
C GLY A 168 6.30 18.01 -1.64
N TYR A 169 5.65 18.17 -0.50
CA TYR A 169 5.44 19.47 0.15
C TYR A 169 5.44 19.28 1.67
N ALA A 170 5.64 20.38 2.38
CA ALA A 170 5.52 20.47 3.83
C ALA A 170 5.29 21.93 4.24
N PRO A 171 4.61 22.20 5.38
CA PRO A 171 3.93 21.21 6.23
C PRO A 171 2.61 20.70 5.61
N LEU A 172 2.00 19.70 6.26
CA LEU A 172 0.61 19.34 5.99
C LEU A 172 -0.34 20.40 6.57
N SER A 173 -1.49 20.60 5.94
CA SER A 173 -2.60 21.38 6.49
C SER A 173 -3.26 20.69 7.70
N GLU A 174 -4.10 21.41 8.42
CA GLU A 174 -4.94 20.86 9.49
C GLU A 174 -5.85 19.75 8.97
N THR A 175 -6.54 19.96 7.84
CA THR A 175 -7.40 18.92 7.23
C THR A 175 -6.59 17.68 6.83
N GLU A 176 -5.41 17.86 6.23
CA GLU A 176 -4.54 16.76 5.84
C GLU A 176 -4.07 15.95 7.03
N LYS A 177 -3.69 16.63 8.12
CA LYS A 177 -3.26 16.00 9.36
C LYS A 177 -4.42 15.27 10.04
N ILE A 178 -5.61 15.85 10.09
CA ILE A 178 -6.81 15.21 10.64
C ILE A 178 -7.10 13.91 9.88
N VAL A 179 -7.19 13.97 8.55
CA VAL A 179 -7.48 12.79 7.71
C VAL A 179 -6.42 11.69 7.89
N LEU A 180 -5.14 12.06 7.91
CA LEU A 180 -4.03 11.12 8.11
C LEU A 180 -4.11 10.45 9.48
N GLU A 181 -4.24 11.23 10.54
CA GLU A 181 -4.18 10.74 11.91
C GLU A 181 -5.47 10.01 12.33
N THR A 182 -6.63 10.35 11.77
CA THR A 182 -7.87 9.58 11.96
C THR A 182 -7.70 8.14 11.45
N GLU A 183 -7.20 7.94 10.22
CA GLU A 183 -6.99 6.57 9.71
C GLU A 183 -5.95 5.82 10.55
N ARG A 184 -4.84 6.48 10.91
CA ARG A 184 -3.79 5.88 11.75
C ARG A 184 -4.29 5.50 13.13
N LEU A 185 -5.12 6.33 13.75
CA LEU A 185 -5.72 6.06 15.05
C LEU A 185 -6.59 4.80 14.97
N LEU A 186 -7.55 4.76 14.03
CA LEU A 186 -8.51 3.67 13.92
C LEU A 186 -7.87 2.33 13.50
N ASN A 187 -6.71 2.38 12.83
CA ASN A 187 -5.89 1.21 12.51
C ASN A 187 -4.71 0.97 13.47
N SER A 188 -4.60 1.75 14.55
CA SER A 188 -3.56 1.54 15.57
C SER A 188 -3.83 0.28 16.40
N GLU A 189 -2.77 -0.39 16.84
CA GLU A 189 -2.90 -1.58 17.70
C GLU A 189 -3.64 -1.29 19.00
N GLU A 190 -3.50 -0.08 19.56
CA GLU A 190 -4.21 0.32 20.77
C GLU A 190 -5.72 0.43 20.53
N PHE A 191 -6.13 1.10 19.45
CA PHE A 191 -7.53 1.24 19.11
C PHE A 191 -8.15 -0.11 18.75
N LYS A 192 -7.48 -0.93 17.94
CA LYS A 192 -7.93 -2.29 17.57
C LYS A 192 -8.06 -3.22 18.79
N LYS A 193 -7.22 -3.07 19.82
CA LYS A 193 -7.37 -3.84 21.06
C LYS A 193 -8.60 -3.44 21.86
N LYS A 194 -8.95 -2.15 21.84
CA LYS A 194 -10.16 -1.63 22.50
C LYS A 194 -11.42 -1.96 21.71
N TRP A 195 -11.35 -1.88 20.38
CA TRP A 195 -12.44 -2.07 19.44
C TRP A 195 -12.05 -3.09 18.35
N PRO A 196 -12.00 -4.40 18.67
CA PRO A 196 -11.58 -5.44 17.72
C PRO A 196 -12.51 -5.58 16.51
N ALA A 197 -13.77 -5.17 16.66
CA ALA A 197 -14.76 -5.15 15.59
C ALA A 197 -14.44 -4.17 14.46
N VAL A 198 -13.60 -3.15 14.67
CA VAL A 198 -13.24 -2.21 13.60
C VAL A 198 -12.21 -2.86 12.69
N GLY A 199 -12.60 -3.22 11.48
CA GLY A 199 -11.74 -3.83 10.47
C GLY A 199 -10.72 -2.86 9.88
N GLU A 200 -9.81 -3.39 9.06
CA GLU A 200 -8.68 -2.61 8.54
C GLU A 200 -8.98 -1.80 7.26
N ASP A 201 -10.07 -2.10 6.55
CA ASP A 201 -10.57 -1.29 5.44
C ASP A 201 -11.29 -0.05 5.99
N ILE A 202 -10.52 1.04 6.07
CA ILE A 202 -10.97 2.34 6.55
C ILE A 202 -10.63 3.38 5.50
N LYS A 203 -11.61 4.15 5.07
CA LYS A 203 -11.43 5.29 4.19
C LYS A 203 -11.89 6.56 4.88
N VAL A 204 -11.02 7.55 4.94
CA VAL A 204 -11.28 8.84 5.59
C VAL A 204 -11.25 9.93 4.53
N MET A 205 -12.31 10.73 4.47
CA MET A 205 -12.42 11.90 3.58
C MET A 205 -12.74 13.13 4.42
N GLY A 206 -11.93 14.17 4.28
CA GLY A 206 -12.14 15.47 4.91
C GLY A 206 -12.46 16.51 3.85
N LEU A 207 -13.64 17.14 3.95
CA LEU A 207 -14.03 18.30 3.14
C LEU A 207 -14.13 19.53 4.04
N ARG A 208 -13.19 20.45 3.90
CA ARG A 208 -13.23 21.74 4.60
C ARG A 208 -13.91 22.79 3.75
N LYS A 209 -14.86 23.53 4.33
CA LYS A 209 -15.52 24.72 3.75
C LYS A 209 -15.36 25.88 4.72
N GLY A 210 -14.40 26.76 4.46
CA GLY A 210 -13.99 27.79 5.42
C GLY A 210 -13.39 27.14 6.67
N GLU A 211 -14.07 27.30 7.80
CA GLU A 211 -13.65 26.81 9.13
C GLU A 211 -14.35 25.50 9.55
N GLU A 212 -15.29 24.99 8.73
CA GLU A 212 -16.04 23.75 9.02
C GLU A 212 -15.44 22.58 8.23
N ILE A 213 -15.20 21.45 8.90
CA ILE A 213 -14.68 20.21 8.29
C ILE A 213 -15.73 19.11 8.41
N ASP A 214 -16.23 18.66 7.25
CA ASP A 214 -17.02 17.45 7.14
C ASP A 214 -16.06 16.25 7.05
N LEU A 215 -15.96 15.46 8.12
CA LEU A 215 -15.11 14.26 8.17
C LEU A 215 -15.96 13.00 7.98
N THR A 216 -15.85 12.37 6.81
CA THR A 216 -16.54 11.13 6.48
C THR A 216 -15.62 9.93 6.66
N ILE A 217 -16.06 8.95 7.45
CA ILE A 217 -15.32 7.71 7.71
C ILE A 217 -16.16 6.52 7.22
N ALA A 218 -15.61 5.75 6.28
CA ALA A 218 -16.14 4.45 5.90
C ALA A 218 -15.21 3.38 6.48
N ALA A 219 -15.62 2.74 7.57
CA ALA A 219 -14.87 1.67 8.22
C ALA A 219 -15.65 0.36 8.12
N ALA A 220 -15.01 -0.68 7.57
CA ALA A 220 -15.56 -2.04 7.60
C ALA A 220 -15.60 -2.54 9.04
N ILE A 221 -16.71 -3.19 9.43
CA ILE A 221 -16.89 -3.79 10.74
C ILE A 221 -16.89 -5.32 10.59
N VAL A 222 -16.10 -6.00 11.42
CA VAL A 222 -15.91 -7.45 11.42
C VAL A 222 -17.14 -8.11 12.01
N ASP A 223 -17.80 -8.95 11.21
CA ASP A 223 -19.13 -9.49 11.55
C ASP A 223 -19.13 -10.54 12.67
N SER A 224 -18.02 -11.25 12.88
CA SER A 224 -17.82 -12.17 14.00
C SER A 224 -17.72 -11.46 15.35
N GLU A 225 -17.38 -10.17 15.35
CA GLU A 225 -17.22 -9.34 16.55
C GLU A 225 -18.50 -8.57 16.92
N VAL A 226 -19.58 -8.71 16.14
CA VAL A 226 -20.87 -8.03 16.39
C VAL A 226 -22.05 -8.98 16.22
N GLN A 227 -22.87 -9.14 17.26
CA GLN A 227 -23.96 -10.13 17.31
C GLN A 227 -25.32 -9.58 16.85
N ASN A 228 -25.47 -8.25 16.75
CA ASN A 228 -26.74 -7.62 16.41
C ASN A 228 -26.55 -6.16 15.95
N PRO A 229 -27.59 -5.50 15.42
CA PRO A 229 -27.51 -4.10 14.99
C PRO A 229 -27.16 -3.11 16.10
N GLN A 230 -27.51 -3.40 17.35
CA GLN A 230 -27.24 -2.50 18.49
C GLN A 230 -25.73 -2.45 18.76
N GLU A 231 -25.06 -3.60 18.84
CA GLU A 231 -23.60 -3.68 18.99
C GLU A 231 -22.87 -3.01 17.82
N TYR A 232 -23.37 -3.16 16.58
CA TYR A 232 -22.81 -2.44 15.43
C TYR A 232 -22.90 -0.92 15.57
N MET A 233 -24.01 -0.41 16.11
CA MET A 233 -24.17 1.02 16.37
C MET A 233 -23.26 1.49 17.51
N GLU A 234 -23.05 0.68 18.55
CA GLU A 234 -22.10 0.97 19.64
C GLU A 234 -20.66 1.03 19.12
N VAL A 235 -20.27 0.13 18.22
CA VAL A 235 -18.95 0.18 17.57
C VAL A 235 -18.80 1.46 16.75
N LYS A 236 -19.86 1.87 16.03
CA LYS A 236 -19.86 3.13 15.28
C LYS A 236 -19.71 4.34 16.22
N GLU A 237 -20.45 4.39 17.32
CA GLU A 237 -20.29 5.40 18.37
C GLU A 237 -18.93 5.33 19.08
N GLY A 238 -18.23 4.20 19.00
CA GLY A 238 -16.84 4.08 19.44
C GLY A 238 -15.83 4.75 18.50
N ILE A 239 -16.23 5.05 17.26
CA ILE A 239 -15.39 5.69 16.22
C ILE A 239 -15.54 7.23 16.23
N TYR A 240 -16.72 7.77 16.56
CA TYR A 240 -17.02 9.21 16.59
C TYR A 240 -17.46 9.69 17.98
#